data_AF-A0A6J3IU89-F1
#
_entry.id   AF-A0A6J3IU89-F1
#
_cell.length_a   1.000
_cell.length_b   1.000
_cell.length_c   1.000
_cell.angle_alpha   90.00
_cell.angle_beta   90.00
_cell.angle_gamma   90.00
#
_symmetry.space_group_name_H-M   'P 1'
#
loop_
_entity.id
_entity.type
_entity.pdbx_description
1 polymer ?
#
loop_
_entity_poly.entity_id
_entity_poly.type
_entity_poly.pdbx_seq_one_letter_code
_entity_poly.pdbx_strand_id
1 'polypeptide(L)'
;MAGPRGLLPLCLLAFYLAGFSFIRGQGLSKRCDVKTTLSTHVPCTSCAAVKKQTCPPGWLRELPDQIAQDCRYEVQLGGSMVSMSGCRRKCRKYMVEKACCPGYWGSQCYECPGGAQTPCNGHGTCLDGIERNGTCVCQENFRGSACQECQDPNRFGPDCQSVCSCVHGVCNHGPRGDGSCRCFAGYTGPHCDQELPICQKLRCPQNTQCSAEAPSCRCLPGYTQQGSECQAPNPCWLSPCSPLAQCSVSPTGQAQCHCPENYHGDGMVCLPKDPCTDNLAGCPSNSTLCVYQKPGQASCICRSGLVSIKSNASGGCQAFCSPYSCDRSATCQVTADGKTSCVCKQGEVGDGRACYGHLLQEVQKAMQTGRVFLQLRVAMAMMDQGCREILTTAGPFTVLVPSIPFSSSRTMNASLAQQLCRQHIIAGQHILEDTKSQQTRRWWTLAGQEITVAFNQFTKYSYKYKDQPQQTFNIYKPNNVAANGIFHVVTALRWQPPSGISGDPKKTISQILASTEAFSRFETILENCGLPSILDGPGPFTVFAPSNEAVDSLRDGRLIYLFTTVSSVGEGAVGMGVPGPPR
;
A
#
# COMPACT_ATOMS: atom_id res chain seq x y z
N MET A 1 -52.44 23.57 44.05
CA MET A 1 -53.73 23.36 43.36
C MET A 1 -53.51 22.33 42.25
N ALA A 2 -54.35 21.28 42.26
CA ALA A 2 -54.70 20.30 41.22
C ALA A 2 -53.71 19.95 40.07
N GLY A 3 -53.47 18.64 39.88
CA GLY A 3 -52.99 18.03 38.61
C GLY A 3 -54.05 18.04 37.50
N PRO A 4 -54.06 17.13 36.46
CA PRO A 4 -53.40 15.81 36.43
C PRO A 4 -52.88 15.26 35.05
N ARG A 5 -52.05 14.19 35.15
CA ARG A 5 -52.02 12.88 34.42
C ARG A 5 -51.80 12.72 32.89
N GLY A 6 -50.85 11.80 32.58
CA GLY A 6 -50.78 10.89 31.40
C GLY A 6 -49.60 11.18 30.46
N LEU A 7 -48.73 10.27 29.99
CA LEU A 7 -48.67 8.80 29.85
C LEU A 7 -47.18 8.34 29.64
N LEU A 8 -46.79 7.21 30.25
CA LEU A 8 -45.96 6.05 29.76
C LEU A 8 -44.64 6.24 28.94
N PRO A 9 -43.70 5.26 28.95
CA PRO A 9 -42.80 4.84 30.04
C PRO A 9 -41.29 4.87 29.63
N LEU A 10 -40.40 4.92 30.63
CA LEU A 10 -38.98 4.60 30.50
C LEU A 10 -38.78 3.08 30.43
N CYS A 11 -38.19 2.58 29.34
CA CYS A 11 -37.57 1.25 29.31
C CYS A 11 -36.56 1.14 28.17
N LEU A 12 -35.34 1.65 28.34
CA LEU A 12 -34.20 1.32 27.50
C LEU A 12 -32.90 1.47 28.29
N LEU A 13 -32.44 0.39 28.91
CA LEU A 13 -31.02 0.13 29.15
C LEU A 13 -30.81 -1.34 29.54
N ALA A 14 -29.76 -1.91 28.97
CA ALA A 14 -29.18 -3.24 29.18
C ALA A 14 -29.68 -4.34 28.23
N PHE A 15 -28.96 -4.52 27.11
CA PHE A 15 -28.40 -5.81 26.65
C PHE A 15 -27.50 -5.54 25.43
N TYR A 16 -26.27 -5.10 25.69
CA TYR A 16 -25.16 -5.32 24.78
C TYR A 16 -24.49 -6.62 25.24
N LEU A 17 -24.53 -7.67 24.42
CA LEU A 17 -23.44 -8.62 24.19
C LEU A 17 -23.88 -9.69 23.16
N ALA A 18 -23.05 -9.81 22.12
CA ALA A 18 -22.92 -10.92 21.17
C ALA A 18 -24.18 -11.36 20.38
N GLY A 19 -24.30 -10.82 19.16
CA GLY A 19 -25.23 -11.32 18.16
C GLY A 19 -24.96 -10.73 16.78
N PHE A 20 -23.80 -11.06 16.18
CA PHE A 20 -23.63 -10.83 14.74
C PHE A 20 -24.46 -11.86 13.98
N SER A 21 -25.70 -11.48 13.66
CA SER A 21 -26.53 -12.18 12.70
C SER A 21 -25.89 -12.11 11.32
N PHE A 22 -25.33 -13.24 10.87
CA PHE A 22 -24.94 -13.44 9.48
C PHE A 22 -26.18 -13.32 8.60
N ILE A 23 -26.23 -12.25 7.79
CA ILE A 23 -27.21 -12.12 6.71
C ILE A 23 -26.89 -13.20 5.67
N ARG A 24 -27.83 -14.15 5.56
CA ARG A 24 -27.83 -15.29 4.66
C ARG A 24 -27.99 -14.81 3.22
N GLY A 25 -26.88 -14.79 2.51
CA GLY A 25 -26.79 -14.46 1.09
C GLY A 25 -25.36 -14.66 0.62
N GLN A 26 -24.87 -15.90 0.66
CA GLN A 26 -23.52 -16.25 0.22
C GLN A 26 -23.59 -17.40 -0.78
N GLY A 27 -23.20 -17.14 -2.03
CA GLY A 27 -22.38 -18.14 -2.71
C GLY A 27 -21.12 -18.29 -1.86
N LEU A 28 -20.90 -19.47 -1.26
CA LEU A 28 -19.76 -19.69 -0.37
C LEU A 28 -18.46 -19.42 -1.16
N SER A 29 -17.76 -18.36 -0.78
CA SER A 29 -16.38 -18.14 -1.22
C SER A 29 -15.53 -19.28 -0.67
N LYS A 30 -14.85 -20.04 -1.54
CA LYS A 30 -13.92 -21.12 -1.14
C LYS A 30 -12.63 -20.58 -0.51
N ARG A 31 -12.40 -19.27 -0.68
CA ARG A 31 -11.24 -18.51 -0.18
C ARG A 31 -11.64 -17.70 1.04
N CYS A 32 -10.84 -17.82 2.10
CA CYS A 32 -10.96 -17.06 3.33
C CYS A 32 -9.68 -16.23 3.55
N ASP A 33 -9.17 -15.65 2.46
CA ASP A 33 -7.93 -14.87 2.47
C ASP A 33 -8.00 -13.73 3.50
N VAL A 34 -6.95 -13.61 4.32
CA VAL A 34 -6.86 -12.55 5.33
C VAL A 34 -6.16 -11.35 4.71
N LYS A 35 -6.83 -10.19 4.74
CA LYS A 35 -6.32 -8.94 4.19
C LYS A 35 -5.73 -8.09 5.31
N THR A 36 -4.41 -7.96 5.35
CA THR A 36 -3.71 -7.08 6.29
C THR A 36 -3.21 -5.84 5.56
N THR A 37 -3.43 -4.66 6.14
CA THR A 37 -2.94 -3.39 5.59
C THR A 37 -1.74 -2.93 6.42
N LEU A 38 -0.59 -2.82 5.77
CA LEU A 38 0.60 -2.21 6.36
C LEU A 38 0.69 -0.74 5.95
N SER A 39 1.21 0.10 6.83
CA SER A 39 1.48 1.51 6.53
C SER A 39 2.95 1.84 6.79
N THR A 40 3.52 2.71 5.96
CA THR A 40 4.88 3.23 6.09
C THR A 40 4.94 4.66 5.56
N HIS A 41 6.07 5.33 5.72
CA HIS A 41 6.30 6.68 5.18
C HIS A 41 7.53 6.68 4.26
N VAL A 42 7.47 7.46 3.19
CA VAL A 42 8.69 7.76 2.41
C VAL A 42 9.67 8.59 3.26
N PRO A 43 10.99 8.54 2.97
CA PRO A 43 11.97 9.41 3.62
C PRO A 43 11.56 10.88 3.55
N CYS A 44 11.86 11.63 4.61
CA CYS A 44 11.57 13.05 4.66
C CYS A 44 12.31 13.79 3.54
N THR A 45 11.62 14.67 2.84
CA THR A 45 12.20 15.48 1.77
C THR A 45 11.49 16.84 1.68
N SER A 46 11.90 17.69 0.75
CA SER A 46 11.21 18.95 0.46
C SER A 46 9.72 18.70 0.17
N CYS A 47 8.83 19.52 0.73
CA CYS A 47 7.38 19.38 0.53
C CYS A 47 6.95 19.52 -0.94
N ALA A 48 7.78 20.15 -1.77
CA ALA A 48 7.57 20.18 -3.20
C ALA A 48 8.07 18.89 -3.91
N ALA A 49 9.15 18.28 -3.40
CA ALA A 49 9.70 17.02 -3.92
C ALA A 49 8.79 15.83 -3.61
N VAL A 50 8.20 15.77 -2.40
CA VAL A 50 7.38 14.63 -1.95
C VAL A 50 6.14 14.41 -2.83
N LYS A 51 5.59 15.49 -3.44
CA LYS A 51 4.46 15.43 -4.37
C LYS A 51 4.82 14.70 -5.67
N LYS A 52 6.09 14.72 -6.07
CA LYS A 52 6.62 14.01 -7.25
C LYS A 52 7.14 12.61 -6.91
N GLN A 53 7.51 12.37 -5.66
CA GLN A 53 8.03 11.09 -5.18
C GLN A 53 6.99 9.97 -5.30
N THR A 54 7.44 8.76 -5.64
CA THR A 54 6.58 7.55 -5.69
C THR A 54 6.70 6.73 -4.41
N CYS A 55 5.68 5.91 -4.11
CA CYS A 55 5.82 4.96 -3.01
C CYS A 55 6.84 3.89 -3.40
N PRO A 56 7.54 3.27 -2.43
CA PRO A 56 8.44 2.17 -2.72
C PRO A 56 7.73 1.05 -3.50
N PRO A 57 8.44 0.25 -4.32
CA PRO A 57 7.83 -0.84 -5.08
C PRO A 57 6.96 -1.76 -4.21
N GLY A 58 5.75 -2.05 -4.68
CA GLY A 58 4.76 -2.86 -3.94
C GLY A 58 3.98 -2.10 -2.86
N TRP A 59 4.24 -0.80 -2.68
CA TRP A 59 3.45 0.09 -1.84
C TRP A 59 2.64 1.06 -2.70
N LEU A 60 1.42 1.36 -2.27
CA LEU A 60 0.47 2.21 -2.94
C LEU A 60 0.34 3.55 -2.19
N ARG A 61 0.00 4.60 -2.94
CA ARG A 61 -0.37 5.89 -2.34
C ARG A 61 -1.70 5.73 -1.62
N GLU A 62 -1.82 6.33 -0.42
CA GLU A 62 -3.10 6.41 0.29
C GLU A 62 -3.95 7.52 -0.35
N LEU A 63 -5.25 7.30 -0.50
CA LEU A 63 -6.21 8.27 -1.07
C LEU A 63 -7.24 8.61 0.02
N PRO A 64 -7.44 9.88 0.41
CA PRO A 64 -6.74 11.08 -0.07
C PRO A 64 -5.24 11.11 0.30
N ASP A 65 -4.44 11.86 -0.45
CA ASP A 65 -2.98 11.90 -0.30
C ASP A 65 -2.60 12.42 1.09
N GLN A 66 -2.00 11.58 1.92
CA GLN A 66 -1.60 11.93 3.29
C GLN A 66 -0.12 12.34 3.29
N ILE A 67 0.11 13.65 3.22
CA ILE A 67 1.43 14.28 3.33
C ILE A 67 1.49 15.02 4.66
N ALA A 68 2.38 14.60 5.54
CA ALA A 68 2.61 15.24 6.83
C ALA A 68 3.84 16.14 6.77
N GLN A 69 3.72 17.37 7.32
CA GLN A 69 4.82 18.31 7.52
C GLN A 69 5.36 18.19 8.96
N ASP A 70 5.77 16.98 9.33
CA ASP A 70 6.14 16.61 10.69
C ASP A 70 7.59 16.11 10.77
N CYS A 71 8.41 16.46 9.77
CA CYS A 71 9.78 16.00 9.65
C CYS A 71 10.72 17.11 9.17
N ARG A 72 12.04 16.89 9.30
CA ARG A 72 13.09 17.76 8.76
C ARG A 72 14.00 16.92 7.87
N TYR A 73 14.48 17.52 6.78
CA TYR A 73 15.45 16.91 5.89
C TYR A 73 16.74 17.73 5.90
N GLU A 74 17.85 17.05 5.66
CA GLU A 74 19.17 17.66 5.66
C GLU A 74 19.79 17.58 4.27
N VAL A 75 20.46 18.65 3.87
CA VAL A 75 21.16 18.70 2.59
C VAL A 75 22.43 19.55 2.74
N GLN A 76 23.48 19.13 2.05
CA GLN A 76 24.74 19.86 2.04
C GLN A 76 24.70 20.99 1.00
N LEU A 77 24.81 22.23 1.46
CA LEU A 77 24.77 23.45 0.66
C LEU A 77 25.98 24.31 0.99
N GLY A 78 26.74 24.76 -0.01
CA GLY A 78 27.92 25.59 0.22
C GLY A 78 28.97 24.97 1.16
N GLY A 79 29.05 23.64 1.23
CA GLY A 79 29.94 22.92 2.15
C GLY A 79 29.38 22.71 3.57
N SER A 80 28.26 23.36 3.93
CA SER A 80 27.61 23.23 5.24
C SER A 80 26.37 22.35 5.18
N MET A 81 26.07 21.63 6.27
CA MET A 81 24.82 20.87 6.40
C MET A 81 23.68 21.79 6.85
N VAL A 82 22.61 21.86 6.05
CA VAL A 82 21.46 22.70 6.30
C VAL A 82 20.23 21.83 6.58
N SER A 83 19.56 22.08 7.71
CA SER A 83 18.36 21.35 8.15
C SER A 83 17.10 22.18 7.95
N MET A 84 16.23 21.73 7.03
CA MET A 84 15.00 22.42 6.63
C MET A 84 13.76 21.60 7.00
N SER A 85 12.63 22.29 7.20
CA SER A 85 11.33 21.64 7.35
C SER A 85 10.98 20.84 6.10
N GLY A 86 10.62 19.59 6.27
CA GLY A 86 10.26 18.68 5.20
C GLY A 86 8.87 18.09 5.36
N CYS A 87 8.51 17.29 4.36
CA CYS A 87 7.31 16.50 4.35
C CYS A 87 7.63 15.04 4.04
N ARG A 88 6.80 14.15 4.58
CA ARG A 88 6.81 12.72 4.25
C ARG A 88 5.41 12.28 3.87
N ARG A 89 5.33 11.42 2.85
CA ARG A 89 4.08 10.86 2.36
C ARG A 89 3.85 9.47 2.91
N LYS A 90 2.64 9.21 3.37
CA LYS A 90 2.23 7.89 3.83
C LYS A 90 1.94 6.97 2.64
N CYS A 91 2.40 5.74 2.76
CA CYS A 91 2.25 4.67 1.77
C CYS A 91 1.63 3.47 2.45
N ARG A 92 0.73 2.77 1.76
CA ARG A 92 0.11 1.54 2.26
C ARG A 92 0.40 0.35 1.38
N LYS A 93 0.50 -0.83 1.96
CA LYS A 93 0.64 -2.08 1.24
C LYS A 93 -0.41 -3.06 1.74
N TYR A 94 -1.14 -3.65 0.80
CA TYR A 94 -2.04 -4.75 1.11
C TYR A 94 -1.29 -6.06 1.01
N MET A 95 -1.30 -6.81 2.09
CA MET A 95 -0.87 -8.19 2.09
C MET A 95 -2.11 -9.06 2.19
N VAL A 96 -2.20 -10.00 1.27
CA VAL A 96 -3.26 -11.02 1.26
C VAL A 96 -2.57 -12.31 1.65
N GLU A 97 -2.80 -12.74 2.88
CA GLU A 97 -2.43 -14.07 3.31
C GLU A 97 -3.48 -15.03 2.75
N LYS A 98 -3.06 -15.85 1.78
CA LYS A 98 -3.98 -16.74 1.09
C LYS A 98 -4.40 -17.85 2.05
N ALA A 99 -5.70 -18.08 2.16
CA ALA A 99 -6.24 -19.11 3.03
C ALA A 99 -7.49 -19.74 2.42
N CYS A 100 -7.66 -21.03 2.67
CA CYS A 100 -8.89 -21.74 2.34
C CYS A 100 -9.87 -21.62 3.49
N CYS A 101 -11.16 -21.55 3.16
CA CYS A 101 -12.19 -21.67 4.17
C CYS A 101 -12.23 -23.10 4.73
N PRO A 102 -12.79 -23.33 5.92
CA PRO A 102 -12.95 -24.67 6.48
C PRO A 102 -13.64 -25.62 5.50
N GLY A 103 -13.13 -26.86 5.38
CA GLY A 103 -13.61 -27.84 4.41
C GLY A 103 -13.06 -27.66 2.98
N TYR A 104 -12.10 -26.76 2.78
CA TYR A 104 -11.38 -26.59 1.51
C TYR A 104 -9.86 -26.64 1.69
N TRP A 105 -9.14 -27.13 0.68
CA TRP A 105 -7.71 -27.42 0.78
C TRP A 105 -6.91 -27.18 -0.51
N GLY A 106 -5.59 -27.09 -0.37
CA GLY A 106 -4.65 -26.91 -1.47
C GLY A 106 -4.64 -25.49 -2.05
N SER A 107 -3.73 -25.23 -2.99
CA SER A 107 -3.51 -23.89 -3.55
C SER A 107 -4.74 -23.28 -4.23
N GLN A 108 -5.69 -24.11 -4.68
CA GLN A 108 -6.94 -23.73 -5.34
C GLN A 108 -8.17 -23.79 -4.43
N CYS A 109 -8.01 -24.20 -3.17
CA CYS A 109 -9.12 -24.44 -2.25
C CYS A 109 -10.17 -25.40 -2.85
N TYR A 110 -9.70 -26.59 -3.22
CA TYR A 110 -10.55 -27.70 -3.60
C TYR A 110 -11.42 -28.11 -2.43
N GLU A 111 -12.62 -28.57 -2.72
CA GLU A 111 -13.54 -29.07 -1.71
C GLU A 111 -13.00 -30.38 -1.12
N CYS A 112 -13.10 -30.54 0.20
CA CYS A 112 -12.77 -31.80 0.85
C CYS A 112 -13.66 -32.94 0.32
N PRO A 113 -13.14 -34.19 0.25
CA PRO A 113 -13.96 -35.35 -0.09
C PRO A 113 -15.19 -35.44 0.84
N GLY A 114 -16.37 -35.76 0.31
CA GLY A 114 -17.64 -35.74 1.07
C GLY A 114 -18.31 -34.36 1.19
N GLY A 115 -17.69 -33.29 0.68
CA GLY A 115 -18.22 -31.93 0.63
C GLY A 115 -17.66 -31.01 1.70
N ALA A 116 -17.69 -29.69 1.47
CA ALA A 116 -17.14 -28.69 2.39
C ALA A 116 -17.98 -28.53 3.67
N GLN A 117 -19.28 -28.81 3.60
CA GLN A 117 -20.17 -28.75 4.77
C GLN A 117 -20.06 -30.00 5.65
N THR A 118 -19.78 -31.15 5.05
CA THR A 118 -19.62 -32.45 5.73
C THR A 118 -18.35 -33.15 5.26
N PRO A 119 -17.16 -32.60 5.58
CA PRO A 119 -15.90 -33.19 5.14
C PRO A 119 -15.79 -34.65 5.60
N CYS A 120 -15.25 -35.50 4.72
CA CYS A 120 -15.09 -36.94 4.94
C CYS A 120 -16.41 -37.64 5.28
N ASN A 121 -17.50 -37.20 4.65
CA ASN A 121 -18.88 -37.65 4.91
C ASN A 121 -19.31 -37.56 6.39
N GLY A 122 -18.62 -36.76 7.21
CA GLY A 122 -18.87 -36.68 8.65
C GLY A 122 -18.24 -37.80 9.49
N HIS A 123 -17.51 -38.73 8.86
CA HIS A 123 -16.90 -39.90 9.51
C HIS A 123 -15.37 -39.81 9.62
N GLY A 124 -14.84 -38.59 9.56
CA GLY A 124 -13.40 -38.34 9.59
C GLY A 124 -13.08 -36.85 9.69
N THR A 125 -11.78 -36.55 9.72
CA THR A 125 -11.26 -35.18 9.67
C THR A 125 -10.53 -34.97 8.36
N CYS A 126 -10.88 -33.92 7.62
CA CYS A 126 -10.17 -33.52 6.42
C CYS A 126 -8.91 -32.73 6.80
N LEU A 127 -7.78 -33.06 6.18
CA LEU A 127 -6.59 -32.21 6.23
C LEU A 127 -6.80 -30.98 5.33
N ASP A 128 -7.53 -29.99 5.86
CA ASP A 128 -7.92 -28.78 5.15
C ASP A 128 -6.94 -27.60 5.36
N GLY A 129 -7.04 -26.59 4.50
CA GLY A 129 -6.09 -25.46 4.44
C GLY A 129 -5.16 -25.48 3.22
N ILE A 130 -4.52 -24.34 2.96
CA ILE A 130 -3.83 -24.07 1.69
C ILE A 130 -2.58 -24.92 1.46
N GLU A 131 -1.89 -25.31 2.54
CA GLU A 131 -0.68 -26.15 2.50
C GLU A 131 -0.98 -27.64 2.73
N ARG A 132 -2.23 -27.99 3.02
CA ARG A 132 -2.65 -29.39 3.24
C ARG A 132 -3.16 -30.03 1.95
N ASN A 133 -3.26 -31.35 1.97
CA ASN A 133 -3.54 -32.18 0.79
C ASN A 133 -4.97 -32.74 0.74
N GLY A 134 -5.87 -32.32 1.65
CA GLY A 134 -7.27 -32.74 1.65
C GLY A 134 -7.51 -34.22 1.95
N THR A 135 -6.50 -34.94 2.43
CA THR A 135 -6.67 -36.35 2.80
C THR A 135 -7.64 -36.46 3.97
N CYS A 136 -8.60 -37.37 3.85
CA CYS A 136 -9.50 -37.72 4.93
C CYS A 136 -8.84 -38.72 5.87
N VAL A 137 -8.73 -38.36 7.15
CA VAL A 137 -8.35 -39.29 8.21
C VAL A 137 -9.64 -39.87 8.79
N CYS A 138 -9.95 -41.12 8.43
CA CYS A 138 -11.18 -41.79 8.83
C CYS A 138 -11.13 -42.27 10.29
N GLN A 139 -12.31 -42.29 10.93
CA GLN A 139 -12.51 -42.92 12.23
C GLN A 139 -12.41 -44.45 12.12
N GLU A 140 -12.16 -45.17 13.22
CA GLU A 140 -11.79 -46.61 13.25
C GLU A 140 -12.73 -47.58 12.50
N ASN A 141 -13.99 -47.22 12.25
CA ASN A 141 -14.97 -48.08 11.59
C ASN A 141 -15.22 -47.75 10.11
N PHE A 142 -14.54 -46.74 9.57
CA PHE A 142 -14.79 -46.22 8.23
C PHE A 142 -13.54 -46.29 7.35
N ARG A 143 -13.75 -46.48 6.05
CA ARG A 143 -12.68 -46.54 5.05
C ARG A 143 -13.08 -45.82 3.76
N GLY A 144 -12.12 -45.74 2.84
CA GLY A 144 -12.25 -45.05 1.57
C GLY A 144 -11.70 -43.62 1.63
N SER A 145 -11.44 -43.02 0.47
CA SER A 145 -10.84 -41.67 0.37
C SER A 145 -11.69 -40.55 0.95
N ALA A 146 -13.00 -40.78 1.13
CA ALA A 146 -13.93 -39.85 1.75
C ALA A 146 -14.60 -40.44 3.00
N CYS A 147 -14.10 -41.56 3.56
CA CYS A 147 -14.73 -42.28 4.68
C CYS A 147 -16.19 -42.67 4.40
N GLN A 148 -16.47 -43.04 3.15
CA GLN A 148 -17.83 -43.34 2.67
C GLN A 148 -18.25 -44.80 2.85
N GLU A 149 -17.33 -45.68 3.22
CA GLU A 149 -17.57 -47.11 3.39
C GLU A 149 -17.35 -47.54 4.83
N CYS A 150 -18.05 -48.61 5.25
CA CYS A 150 -17.69 -49.33 6.46
C CYS A 150 -16.37 -50.07 6.24
N GLN A 151 -15.52 -50.08 7.26
CA GLN A 151 -14.26 -50.80 7.24
C GLN A 151 -14.48 -52.31 7.02
N ASP A 152 -15.47 -52.86 7.75
CA ASP A 152 -15.99 -54.22 7.57
C ASP A 152 -17.15 -54.21 6.55
N PRO A 153 -17.02 -54.93 5.42
CA PRO A 153 -18.03 -54.95 4.36
C PRO A 153 -19.35 -55.62 4.79
N ASN A 154 -19.36 -56.39 5.89
CA ASN A 154 -20.55 -57.04 6.41
C ASN A 154 -21.31 -56.18 7.43
N ARG A 155 -21.00 -54.88 7.54
CA ARG A 155 -21.64 -53.98 8.50
C ARG A 155 -22.47 -52.88 7.84
N PHE A 156 -23.46 -52.39 8.59
CA PHE A 156 -24.39 -51.36 8.15
C PHE A 156 -24.77 -50.39 9.28
N GLY A 157 -25.45 -49.31 8.90
CA GLY A 157 -25.92 -48.26 9.80
C GLY A 157 -24.90 -47.12 9.95
N PRO A 158 -25.32 -45.98 10.53
CA PRO A 158 -24.56 -44.73 10.51
C PRO A 158 -23.19 -44.82 11.20
N ASP A 159 -23.02 -45.75 12.15
CA ASP A 159 -21.76 -45.99 12.87
C ASP A 159 -21.04 -47.28 12.44
N CYS A 160 -21.55 -47.97 11.41
CA CYS A 160 -21.04 -49.25 10.92
C CYS A 160 -20.91 -50.33 12.01
N GLN A 161 -21.82 -50.34 12.99
CA GLN A 161 -21.77 -51.29 14.10
C GLN A 161 -22.65 -52.53 13.87
N SER A 162 -23.78 -52.38 13.20
CA SER A 162 -24.73 -53.46 12.95
C SER A 162 -24.19 -54.45 11.93
N VAL A 163 -24.39 -55.75 12.16
CA VAL A 163 -23.87 -56.83 11.30
C VAL A 163 -24.97 -57.36 10.40
N CYS A 164 -24.68 -57.49 9.11
CA CYS A 164 -25.54 -58.14 8.14
C CYS A 164 -25.72 -59.62 8.46
N SER A 165 -26.96 -60.08 8.53
CA SER A 165 -27.32 -61.47 8.84
C SER A 165 -27.87 -62.26 7.64
N CYS A 166 -27.72 -61.74 6.42
CA CYS A 166 -28.21 -62.41 5.21
C CYS A 166 -27.42 -63.70 4.94
N VAL A 167 -28.12 -64.84 4.86
CA VAL A 167 -27.50 -66.15 4.60
C VAL A 167 -27.33 -66.37 3.09
N HIS A 168 -28.42 -66.26 2.32
CA HIS A 168 -28.42 -66.40 0.86
C HIS A 168 -28.98 -65.14 0.17
N GLY A 169 -28.33 -64.00 0.39
CA GLY A 169 -28.76 -62.75 -0.21
C GLY A 169 -27.70 -61.65 -0.14
N VAL A 170 -27.98 -60.53 -0.78
CA VAL A 170 -27.15 -59.32 -0.72
C VAL A 170 -27.70 -58.38 0.34
N CYS A 171 -26.86 -58.03 1.31
CA CYS A 171 -27.19 -57.06 2.34
C CYS A 171 -27.10 -55.62 1.82
N ASN A 172 -28.07 -54.78 2.19
CA ASN A 172 -27.94 -53.33 2.10
C ASN A 172 -26.98 -52.82 3.20
N HIS A 173 -25.69 -52.97 2.92
CA HIS A 173 -24.58 -52.68 3.81
C HIS A 173 -24.08 -51.23 3.67
N GLY A 174 -23.15 -50.81 4.53
CA GLY A 174 -22.54 -49.48 4.51
C GLY A 174 -23.20 -48.45 5.44
N PRO A 175 -22.66 -47.23 5.52
CA PRO A 175 -23.10 -46.20 6.48
C PRO A 175 -24.56 -45.75 6.32
N ARG A 176 -25.08 -45.82 5.09
CA ARG A 176 -26.49 -45.50 4.75
C ARG A 176 -27.36 -46.75 4.61
N GLY A 177 -26.79 -47.93 4.78
CA GLY A 177 -27.48 -49.20 4.66
C GLY A 177 -28.40 -49.44 5.86
N ASP A 178 -29.55 -50.06 5.59
CA ASP A 178 -30.54 -50.44 6.61
C ASP A 178 -30.45 -51.92 7.01
N GLY A 179 -29.51 -52.68 6.42
CA GLY A 179 -29.32 -54.10 6.70
C GLY A 179 -30.35 -55.01 6.04
N SER A 180 -31.24 -54.48 5.20
CA SER A 180 -32.23 -55.28 4.49
C SER A 180 -31.56 -56.31 3.56
N CYS A 181 -32.07 -57.53 3.57
CA CYS A 181 -31.57 -58.62 2.74
C CYS A 181 -32.38 -58.74 1.46
N ARG A 182 -31.70 -58.60 0.32
CA ARG A 182 -32.26 -58.97 -0.98
C ARG A 182 -31.88 -60.42 -1.28
N CYS A 183 -32.83 -61.32 -1.14
CA CYS A 183 -32.60 -62.75 -1.30
C CYS A 183 -32.23 -63.15 -2.73
N PHE A 184 -31.32 -64.09 -2.86
CA PHE A 184 -31.09 -64.80 -4.11
C PHE A 184 -32.31 -65.65 -4.46
N ALA A 185 -32.57 -65.89 -5.74
CA ALA A 185 -33.75 -66.62 -6.17
C ALA A 185 -33.71 -68.07 -5.67
N GLY A 186 -34.86 -68.55 -5.20
CA GLY A 186 -34.95 -69.82 -4.48
C GLY A 186 -34.88 -69.67 -2.96
N TYR A 187 -34.60 -68.48 -2.43
CA TYR A 187 -34.58 -68.20 -1.00
C TYR A 187 -35.55 -67.08 -0.63
N THR A 188 -36.13 -67.16 0.56
CA THR A 188 -37.08 -66.18 1.09
C THR A 188 -36.85 -65.95 2.59
N GLY A 189 -37.65 -65.07 3.19
CA GLY A 189 -37.52 -64.64 4.57
C GLY A 189 -36.62 -63.41 4.74
N PRO A 190 -36.67 -62.77 5.92
CA PRO A 190 -35.92 -61.53 6.20
C PRO A 190 -34.40 -61.70 6.21
N HIS A 191 -33.91 -62.93 6.39
CA HIS A 191 -32.47 -63.27 6.38
C HIS A 191 -32.08 -64.19 5.22
N CYS A 192 -33.01 -64.48 4.30
CA CYS A 192 -32.77 -65.35 3.14
C CYS A 192 -32.26 -66.74 3.52
N ASP A 193 -32.75 -67.27 4.64
CA ASP A 193 -32.40 -68.55 5.23
C ASP A 193 -33.39 -69.66 4.84
N GLN A 194 -34.53 -69.30 4.24
CA GLN A 194 -35.58 -70.25 3.88
C GLN A 194 -35.52 -70.61 2.40
N GLU A 195 -35.14 -71.84 2.08
CA GLU A 195 -35.15 -72.36 0.70
C GLU A 195 -36.59 -72.68 0.25
N LEU A 196 -36.95 -72.27 -0.97
CA LEU A 196 -38.24 -72.58 -1.57
C LEU A 196 -38.31 -74.08 -1.89
N PRO A 197 -39.40 -74.78 -1.52
CA PRO A 197 -39.53 -76.23 -1.70
C PRO A 197 -39.33 -76.74 -3.14
N ILE A 198 -39.61 -75.88 -4.13
CA ILE A 198 -39.48 -76.19 -5.57
C ILE A 198 -38.00 -76.25 -5.99
N CYS A 199 -37.14 -75.45 -5.34
CA CYS A 199 -35.73 -75.31 -5.69
C CYS A 199 -34.84 -76.37 -5.02
N GLN A 200 -35.25 -76.88 -3.86
CA GLN A 200 -34.54 -77.93 -3.13
C GLN A 200 -34.41 -79.26 -3.92
N LYS A 201 -35.30 -79.48 -4.90
CA LYS A 201 -35.26 -80.64 -5.80
C LYS A 201 -34.43 -80.42 -7.07
N LEU A 202 -34.11 -79.17 -7.41
CA LEU A 202 -33.48 -78.76 -8.66
C LEU A 202 -32.00 -78.41 -8.41
N ARG A 203 -31.09 -79.37 -8.62
CA ARG A 203 -29.64 -79.14 -8.43
C ARG A 203 -29.08 -78.23 -9.54
N CYS A 204 -28.97 -76.94 -9.27
CA CYS A 204 -28.48 -75.95 -10.23
C CYS A 204 -26.92 -75.90 -10.29
N PRO A 205 -26.33 -75.73 -11.50
CA PRO A 205 -24.88 -75.59 -11.69
C PRO A 205 -24.32 -74.27 -11.13
N GLN A 206 -22.99 -74.14 -11.02
CA GLN A 206 -22.34 -72.93 -10.48
C GLN A 206 -22.76 -71.64 -11.20
N ASN A 207 -22.87 -70.53 -10.46
CA ASN A 207 -23.31 -69.20 -10.91
C ASN A 207 -24.76 -69.13 -11.44
N THR A 208 -25.58 -70.14 -11.14
CA THR A 208 -27.01 -70.17 -11.44
C THR A 208 -27.84 -70.26 -10.16
N GLN A 209 -29.03 -69.68 -10.19
CA GLN A 209 -30.03 -69.73 -9.14
C GLN A 209 -31.35 -70.26 -9.69
N CYS A 210 -32.12 -70.92 -8.84
CA CYS A 210 -33.44 -71.43 -9.21
C CYS A 210 -34.44 -70.28 -9.30
N SER A 211 -35.16 -70.16 -10.42
CA SER A 211 -36.26 -69.19 -10.56
C SER A 211 -37.54 -69.72 -9.92
N ALA A 212 -38.19 -68.91 -9.08
CA ALA A 212 -39.45 -69.26 -8.44
C ALA A 212 -40.65 -69.22 -9.41
N GLU A 213 -40.55 -68.47 -10.50
CA GLU A 213 -41.61 -68.27 -11.50
C GLU A 213 -41.68 -69.38 -12.55
N ALA A 214 -40.54 -70.02 -12.84
CA ALA A 214 -40.44 -71.19 -13.69
C ALA A 214 -39.32 -72.08 -13.12
N PRO A 215 -39.55 -73.38 -12.87
CA PRO A 215 -38.59 -74.27 -12.22
C PRO A 215 -37.40 -74.59 -13.13
N SER A 216 -36.56 -73.58 -13.40
CA SER A 216 -35.37 -73.62 -14.22
C SER A 216 -34.25 -72.83 -13.54
N CYS A 217 -33.01 -73.29 -13.73
CA CYS A 217 -31.83 -72.58 -13.28
C CYS A 217 -31.56 -71.41 -14.23
N ARG A 218 -31.58 -70.19 -13.69
CA ARG A 218 -31.22 -68.95 -14.39
C ARG A 218 -29.94 -68.39 -13.80
N CYS A 219 -29.23 -67.54 -14.52
CA CYS A 219 -28.06 -66.88 -13.97
C CYS A 219 -28.40 -66.06 -12.71
N LEU A 220 -27.44 -65.95 -11.79
CA LEU A 220 -27.56 -65.07 -10.62
C LEU A 220 -27.88 -63.62 -11.05
N PRO A 221 -28.54 -62.79 -10.21
CA PRO A 221 -28.91 -61.43 -10.58
C PRO A 221 -27.66 -60.63 -10.93
N GLY A 222 -27.63 -60.05 -12.13
CA GLY A 222 -26.48 -59.36 -12.71
C GLY A 222 -25.69 -60.19 -13.70
N TYR A 223 -25.67 -61.52 -13.59
CA TYR A 223 -24.95 -62.40 -14.51
C TYR A 223 -25.75 -62.59 -15.81
N THR A 224 -25.06 -62.57 -16.95
CA THR A 224 -25.64 -62.79 -18.26
C THR A 224 -25.33 -64.20 -18.75
N GLN A 225 -26.34 -64.82 -19.37
CA GLN A 225 -26.20 -66.16 -19.92
C GLN A 225 -25.48 -66.09 -21.28
N GLN A 226 -24.25 -66.62 -21.36
CA GLN A 226 -23.54 -66.84 -22.61
C GLN A 226 -23.35 -68.35 -22.81
N GLY A 227 -24.17 -68.96 -23.67
CA GLY A 227 -24.16 -70.42 -23.85
C GLY A 227 -24.73 -71.16 -22.63
N SER A 228 -24.00 -72.16 -22.13
CA SER A 228 -24.36 -72.93 -20.92
C SER A 228 -23.78 -72.38 -19.62
N GLU A 229 -23.01 -71.28 -19.68
CA GLU A 229 -22.35 -70.67 -18.52
C GLU A 229 -22.87 -69.25 -18.26
N CYS A 230 -22.92 -68.89 -16.98
CA CYS A 230 -23.32 -67.57 -16.53
C CYS A 230 -22.07 -66.72 -16.25
N GLN A 231 -21.92 -65.63 -17.00
CA GLN A 231 -20.79 -64.70 -16.86
C GLN A 231 -21.19 -63.49 -16.03
N ALA A 232 -20.27 -63.03 -15.17
CA ALA A 232 -20.47 -61.84 -14.37
C ALA A 232 -20.55 -60.59 -15.28
N PRO A 233 -21.41 -59.62 -14.97
CA PRO A 233 -21.49 -58.37 -15.73
C PRO A 233 -20.20 -57.59 -15.54
N ASN A 234 -19.75 -56.87 -16.57
CA ASN A 234 -18.59 -56.01 -16.41
C ASN A 234 -18.92 -54.88 -15.41
N PRO A 235 -18.26 -54.83 -14.23
CA PRO A 235 -18.60 -53.88 -13.17
C PRO A 235 -18.31 -52.42 -13.56
N CYS A 236 -17.56 -52.17 -14.63
CA CYS A 236 -17.28 -50.82 -15.13
C CYS A 236 -18.44 -50.19 -15.91
N TRP A 237 -19.45 -50.95 -16.35
CA TRP A 237 -20.58 -50.39 -17.11
C TRP A 237 -21.48 -49.46 -16.30
N LEU A 238 -21.45 -49.57 -14.96
CA LEU A 238 -22.20 -48.69 -14.07
C LEU A 238 -21.45 -47.39 -13.76
N SER A 239 -20.31 -47.13 -14.40
CA SER A 239 -19.44 -45.97 -14.16
C SER A 239 -19.23 -45.70 -12.66
N PRO A 240 -18.77 -46.70 -11.87
CA PRO A 240 -18.59 -46.51 -10.43
C PRO A 240 -17.48 -45.48 -10.12
N CYS A 241 -16.53 -45.30 -11.03
CA CYS A 241 -15.37 -44.44 -10.88
C CYS A 241 -15.68 -42.95 -11.07
N SER A 242 -14.73 -42.10 -10.68
CA SER A 242 -14.73 -40.69 -11.05
C SER A 242 -14.89 -40.53 -12.58
N PRO A 243 -15.58 -39.49 -13.09
CA PRO A 243 -15.66 -39.22 -14.52
C PRO A 243 -14.29 -39.03 -15.21
N LEU A 244 -13.24 -38.73 -14.43
CA LEU A 244 -11.87 -38.57 -14.92
C LEU A 244 -11.04 -39.86 -14.84
N ALA A 245 -11.51 -40.89 -14.15
CA ALA A 245 -10.75 -42.11 -13.89
C ALA A 245 -11.01 -43.20 -14.94
N GLN A 246 -10.00 -44.03 -15.18
CA GLN A 246 -10.10 -45.22 -16.03
C GLN A 246 -10.52 -46.44 -15.18
N CYS A 247 -11.61 -47.09 -15.58
CA CYS A 247 -12.08 -48.32 -14.94
C CYS A 247 -11.48 -49.56 -15.59
N SER A 248 -11.07 -50.52 -14.77
CA SER A 248 -10.60 -51.85 -15.16
C SER A 248 -11.22 -52.91 -14.26
N VAL A 249 -11.23 -54.18 -14.68
CA VAL A 249 -11.77 -55.29 -13.87
C VAL A 249 -10.62 -56.01 -13.18
N SER A 250 -10.68 -56.13 -11.85
CA SER A 250 -9.68 -56.83 -11.05
C SER A 250 -9.74 -58.34 -11.30
N PRO A 251 -8.69 -59.11 -10.93
CA PRO A 251 -8.71 -60.58 -10.98
C PRO A 251 -9.83 -61.23 -10.15
N THR A 252 -10.37 -60.51 -9.16
CA THR A 252 -11.48 -60.94 -8.30
C THR A 252 -12.86 -60.55 -8.86
N GLY A 253 -12.93 -59.94 -10.05
CA GLY A 253 -14.17 -59.54 -10.71
C GLY A 253 -14.77 -58.22 -10.22
N GLN A 254 -14.01 -57.38 -9.52
CA GLN A 254 -14.44 -56.07 -9.01
C GLN A 254 -13.98 -54.92 -9.92
N ALA A 255 -14.68 -53.79 -9.90
CA ALA A 255 -14.22 -52.58 -10.60
C ALA A 255 -13.04 -51.95 -9.87
N GLN A 256 -11.96 -51.67 -10.60
CA GLN A 256 -10.75 -51.00 -10.13
C GLN A 256 -10.54 -49.70 -10.92
N CYS A 257 -10.61 -48.57 -10.22
CA CYS A 257 -10.53 -47.23 -10.79
C CYS A 257 -9.11 -46.67 -10.68
N HIS A 258 -8.63 -46.04 -11.75
CA HIS A 258 -7.27 -45.49 -11.82
C HIS A 258 -7.33 -44.02 -12.24
N CYS A 259 -6.73 -43.12 -11.47
CA CYS A 259 -6.63 -41.73 -11.87
C CYS A 259 -5.66 -41.55 -13.05
N PRO A 260 -5.93 -40.59 -13.94
CA PRO A 260 -5.07 -40.31 -15.08
C PRO A 260 -3.75 -39.67 -14.65
N GLU A 261 -2.79 -39.63 -15.57
CA GLU A 261 -1.50 -39.00 -15.34
C GLU A 261 -1.65 -37.54 -14.88
N ASN A 262 -0.81 -37.08 -13.95
CA ASN A 262 -0.90 -35.76 -13.29
C ASN A 262 -2.13 -35.54 -12.41
N TYR A 263 -2.88 -36.59 -12.10
CA TYR A 263 -3.91 -36.61 -11.05
C TYR A 263 -3.52 -37.61 -9.96
N HIS A 264 -4.06 -37.43 -8.76
CA HIS A 264 -3.89 -38.33 -7.63
C HIS A 264 -5.24 -38.64 -6.95
N GLY A 265 -5.29 -39.75 -6.23
CA GLY A 265 -6.50 -40.26 -5.57
C GLY A 265 -6.67 -41.76 -5.76
N ASP A 266 -7.85 -42.28 -5.41
CA ASP A 266 -8.21 -43.71 -5.44
C ASP A 266 -9.01 -44.12 -6.69
N GLY A 267 -9.15 -43.21 -7.66
CA GLY A 267 -9.93 -43.44 -8.88
C GLY A 267 -11.43 -43.22 -8.71
N MET A 268 -11.95 -43.23 -7.49
CA MET A 268 -13.31 -42.77 -7.18
C MET A 268 -13.32 -41.25 -7.03
N VAL A 269 -12.23 -40.69 -6.50
CA VAL A 269 -11.93 -39.26 -6.46
C VAL A 269 -10.58 -39.03 -7.15
N CYS A 270 -10.55 -38.16 -8.16
CA CYS A 270 -9.30 -37.78 -8.85
C CYS A 270 -9.09 -36.27 -8.81
N LEU A 271 -7.97 -35.86 -8.23
CA LEU A 271 -7.62 -34.47 -7.99
C LEU A 271 -6.34 -34.10 -8.73
N PRO A 272 -6.27 -32.91 -9.35
CA PRO A 272 -5.09 -32.50 -10.12
C PRO A 272 -3.89 -32.34 -9.19
N LYS A 273 -2.72 -32.79 -9.63
CA LYS A 273 -1.45 -32.53 -8.94
C LYS A 273 -1.01 -31.10 -9.23
N ASP A 274 -0.84 -30.29 -8.19
CA ASP A 274 -0.27 -28.94 -8.29
C ASP A 274 1.25 -28.98 -8.06
N PRO A 275 2.08 -28.72 -9.08
CA PRO A 275 3.52 -28.70 -8.92
C PRO A 275 4.01 -27.58 -8.01
N CYS A 276 3.25 -26.49 -7.81
CA CYS A 276 3.67 -25.42 -6.90
C CYS A 276 3.64 -25.85 -5.42
N THR A 277 2.90 -26.93 -5.07
CA THR A 277 2.95 -27.50 -3.72
C THR A 277 4.10 -28.48 -3.52
N ASP A 278 4.73 -28.93 -4.60
CA ASP A 278 5.86 -29.86 -4.58
C ASP A 278 7.16 -29.15 -5.03
N ASN A 279 8.03 -28.85 -4.07
CA ASN A 279 9.30 -28.14 -4.29
C ASN A 279 9.17 -26.86 -5.16
N LEU A 280 8.04 -26.15 -5.06
CA LEU A 280 7.70 -24.95 -5.85
C LEU A 280 7.88 -25.13 -7.37
N ALA A 281 7.69 -26.35 -7.90
CA ALA A 281 7.97 -26.68 -9.30
C ALA A 281 9.41 -26.36 -9.76
N GLY A 282 10.38 -26.35 -8.82
CA GLY A 282 11.76 -25.95 -9.07
C GLY A 282 11.98 -24.43 -9.16
N CYS A 283 10.97 -23.61 -8.84
CA CYS A 283 11.10 -22.15 -8.80
C CYS A 283 11.90 -21.68 -7.56
N PRO A 284 12.94 -20.85 -7.71
CA PRO A 284 13.70 -20.30 -6.59
C PRO A 284 12.83 -19.42 -5.66
N SER A 285 12.58 -19.88 -4.43
CA SER A 285 11.65 -19.24 -3.48
C SER A 285 12.03 -17.80 -3.12
N ASN A 286 13.33 -17.48 -3.12
CA ASN A 286 13.89 -16.19 -2.75
C ASN A 286 13.61 -15.06 -3.76
N SER A 287 13.53 -15.39 -5.04
CA SER A 287 13.53 -14.39 -6.14
C SER A 287 12.33 -14.53 -7.07
N THR A 288 11.59 -15.63 -7.01
CA THR A 288 10.49 -15.94 -7.93
C THR A 288 9.18 -16.24 -7.20
N LEU A 289 8.09 -16.26 -7.96
CA LEU A 289 6.76 -16.70 -7.57
C LEU A 289 6.34 -17.83 -8.51
N CYS A 290 5.92 -18.97 -7.95
CA CYS A 290 5.34 -20.08 -8.71
C CYS A 290 3.88 -19.77 -9.07
N VAL A 291 3.52 -19.96 -10.33
CA VAL A 291 2.18 -19.78 -10.87
C VAL A 291 1.72 -21.10 -11.47
N TYR A 292 0.74 -21.74 -10.83
CA TYR A 292 0.08 -22.94 -11.34
C TYR A 292 -0.60 -22.63 -12.68
N GLN A 293 -0.35 -23.48 -13.69
CA GLN A 293 -0.97 -23.34 -15.01
C GLN A 293 -2.05 -24.39 -15.25
N LYS A 294 -1.68 -25.68 -15.12
CA LYS A 294 -2.57 -26.83 -15.34
C LYS A 294 -2.04 -28.04 -14.56
N PRO A 295 -2.78 -29.16 -14.47
CA PRO A 295 -2.34 -30.33 -13.70
C PRO A 295 -0.97 -30.79 -14.16
N GLY A 296 -0.01 -30.89 -13.23
CA GLY A 296 1.38 -31.24 -13.54
C GLY A 296 2.25 -30.13 -14.17
N GLN A 297 1.73 -28.92 -14.43
CA GLN A 297 2.50 -27.81 -15.03
C GLN A 297 2.36 -26.48 -14.26
N ALA A 298 3.50 -25.84 -14.02
CA ALA A 298 3.59 -24.51 -13.41
C ALA A 298 4.64 -23.63 -14.12
N SER A 299 4.65 -22.33 -13.83
CA SER A 299 5.61 -21.36 -14.36
C SER A 299 6.15 -20.44 -13.27
N CYS A 300 7.42 -20.04 -13.38
CA CYS A 300 8.05 -19.10 -12.46
C CYS A 300 7.98 -17.67 -13.03
N ILE A 301 7.64 -16.69 -12.20
CA ILE A 301 7.75 -15.26 -12.54
C ILE A 301 8.62 -14.54 -11.52
N CYS A 302 9.40 -13.55 -11.97
CA CYS A 302 10.24 -12.77 -11.08
C CYS A 302 9.40 -11.93 -10.11
N ARG A 303 9.84 -11.84 -8.85
CA ARG A 303 9.27 -10.89 -7.89
C ARG A 303 9.51 -9.45 -8.37
N SER A 304 8.62 -8.53 -7.99
CA SER A 304 8.66 -7.15 -8.47
C SER A 304 10.03 -6.48 -8.23
N GLY A 305 10.59 -5.90 -9.29
CA GLY A 305 11.89 -5.23 -9.26
C GLY A 305 13.09 -6.12 -9.59
N LEU A 306 12.87 -7.40 -9.89
CA LEU A 306 13.90 -8.33 -10.34
C LEU A 306 13.72 -8.66 -11.83
N VAL A 307 14.82 -8.97 -12.51
CA VAL A 307 14.85 -9.44 -13.89
C VAL A 307 15.37 -10.86 -13.96
N SER A 308 14.89 -11.64 -14.91
CA SER A 308 15.27 -13.05 -15.07
C SER A 308 16.73 -13.18 -15.50
N ILE A 309 17.43 -14.13 -14.90
CA ILE A 309 18.80 -14.46 -15.28
C ILE A 309 18.73 -15.17 -16.64
N LYS A 310 19.46 -14.65 -17.65
CA LYS A 310 19.47 -15.20 -19.03
C LYS A 310 18.06 -15.35 -19.64
N SER A 311 17.14 -14.44 -19.33
CA SER A 311 15.73 -14.47 -19.79
C SER A 311 14.91 -15.68 -19.29
N ASN A 312 15.40 -16.43 -18.30
CA ASN A 312 14.70 -17.59 -17.73
C ASN A 312 14.46 -17.39 -16.23
N ALA A 313 13.21 -17.19 -15.84
CA ALA A 313 12.84 -17.00 -14.44
C ALA A 313 13.05 -18.26 -13.58
N SER A 314 13.01 -19.47 -14.16
CA SER A 314 13.31 -20.71 -13.43
C SER A 314 14.78 -20.80 -13.02
N GLY A 315 15.68 -20.09 -13.71
CA GLY A 315 17.08 -19.95 -13.32
C GLY A 315 17.33 -18.93 -12.21
N GLY A 316 16.28 -18.27 -11.71
CA GLY A 316 16.34 -17.22 -10.70
C GLY A 316 16.25 -15.81 -11.29
N CYS A 317 16.00 -14.84 -10.41
CA CYS A 317 15.91 -13.43 -10.77
C CYS A 317 16.82 -12.57 -9.88
N GLN A 318 17.39 -11.52 -10.46
CA GLN A 318 18.32 -10.62 -9.77
C GLN A 318 17.94 -9.15 -9.99
N ALA A 319 18.32 -8.29 -9.05
CA ALA A 319 18.30 -6.86 -9.28
C ALA A 319 19.37 -6.47 -10.29
N PHE A 320 19.05 -5.50 -11.14
CA PHE A 320 19.94 -5.01 -12.17
C PHE A 320 19.92 -3.48 -12.20
N CYS A 321 21.10 -2.88 -12.41
CA CYS A 321 21.25 -1.45 -12.64
C CYS A 321 21.44 -1.21 -14.13
N SER A 322 20.49 -0.50 -14.75
CA SER A 322 20.61 -0.01 -16.12
C SER A 322 20.81 1.52 -16.12
N PRO A 323 21.28 2.11 -17.24
CA PRO A 323 21.42 3.57 -17.37
C PRO A 323 20.11 4.36 -17.15
N TYR A 324 18.96 3.69 -17.20
CA TYR A 324 17.63 4.29 -17.04
C TYR A 324 16.96 3.88 -15.72
N SER A 325 17.65 3.14 -14.85
CA SER A 325 17.11 2.71 -13.55
C SER A 325 16.93 3.87 -12.56
N CYS A 326 17.80 4.88 -12.62
CA CYS A 326 17.87 6.02 -11.70
C CYS A 326 17.95 7.35 -12.46
N ASP A 327 17.81 8.47 -11.75
CA ASP A 327 18.11 9.80 -12.30
C ASP A 327 19.57 9.85 -12.79
N ARG A 328 19.87 10.69 -13.79
CA ARG A 328 21.24 10.91 -14.28
C ARG A 328 22.18 11.44 -13.19
N SER A 329 21.65 12.14 -12.19
CA SER A 329 22.41 12.61 -11.03
C SER A 329 22.32 11.67 -9.81
N ALA A 330 21.90 10.42 -10.00
CA ALA A 330 21.88 9.40 -8.95
C ALA A 330 22.87 8.26 -9.23
N THR A 331 23.33 7.62 -8.16
CA THR A 331 24.13 6.39 -8.20
C THR A 331 23.20 5.20 -7.99
N CYS A 332 23.29 4.21 -8.89
CA CYS A 332 22.55 2.96 -8.77
C CYS A 332 23.40 1.91 -8.05
N GLN A 333 22.84 1.29 -7.01
CA GLN A 333 23.47 0.20 -6.27
C GLN A 333 22.48 -0.93 -6.03
N VAL A 334 22.96 -2.17 -5.97
CA VAL A 334 22.15 -3.32 -5.56
C VAL A 334 22.38 -3.55 -4.07
N THR A 335 21.30 -3.53 -3.29
CA THR A 335 21.37 -3.78 -1.84
C THR A 335 21.62 -5.26 -1.55
N ALA A 336 22.08 -5.58 -0.34
CA ALA A 336 22.31 -6.97 0.11
C ALA A 336 21.07 -7.87 -0.05
N ASP A 337 19.87 -7.30 0.08
CA ASP A 337 18.58 -8.00 -0.15
C ASP A 337 18.25 -8.25 -1.64
N GLY A 338 19.18 -7.95 -2.55
CA GLY A 338 18.97 -8.09 -3.99
C GLY A 338 17.96 -7.11 -4.57
N LYS A 339 17.89 -5.87 -4.07
CA LYS A 339 17.01 -4.81 -4.61
C LYS A 339 17.81 -3.67 -5.23
N THR A 340 17.30 -3.07 -6.29
CA THR A 340 17.89 -1.86 -6.88
C THR A 340 17.59 -0.63 -5.99
N SER A 341 18.63 0.09 -5.59
CA SER A 341 18.58 1.33 -4.82
C SER A 341 19.22 2.46 -5.62
N CYS A 342 18.55 3.62 -5.64
CA CYS A 342 19.05 4.83 -6.28
C CYS A 342 19.32 5.88 -5.20
N VAL A 343 20.52 6.45 -5.18
CA VAL A 343 20.91 7.48 -4.21
C VAL A 343 21.33 8.73 -4.97
N CYS A 344 20.69 9.87 -4.68
CA CYS A 344 21.06 11.14 -5.28
C CYS A 344 22.50 11.54 -4.91
N LYS A 345 23.16 12.31 -5.77
CA LYS A 345 24.48 12.89 -5.47
C LYS A 345 24.45 13.80 -4.25
N GLN A 346 25.63 14.00 -3.66
CA GLN A 346 25.81 14.89 -2.52
C GLN A 346 25.33 16.31 -2.84
N GLY A 347 24.53 16.90 -1.93
CA GLY A 347 23.91 18.21 -2.12
C GLY A 347 22.59 18.21 -2.90
N GLU A 348 22.10 17.05 -3.32
CA GLU A 348 20.79 16.89 -3.97
C GLU A 348 19.78 16.17 -3.06
N VAL A 349 18.49 16.45 -3.26
CA VAL A 349 17.39 15.77 -2.56
C VAL A 349 16.48 15.05 -3.55
N GLY A 350 15.89 13.94 -3.14
CA GLY A 350 15.02 13.16 -4.01
C GLY A 350 14.87 11.71 -3.58
N ASP A 351 14.26 10.91 -4.45
CA ASP A 351 14.09 9.46 -4.27
C ASP A 351 15.08 8.61 -5.08
N GLY A 352 16.11 9.25 -5.63
CA GLY A 352 17.10 8.64 -6.52
C GLY A 352 16.62 8.40 -7.95
N ARG A 353 15.30 8.40 -8.19
CA ARG A 353 14.72 8.37 -9.54
C ARG A 353 14.41 9.77 -10.06
N ALA A 354 14.17 10.71 -9.15
CA ALA A 354 14.16 12.13 -9.41
C ALA A 354 15.02 12.83 -8.35
N CYS A 355 16.10 13.48 -8.79
CA CYS A 355 17.01 14.21 -7.91
C CYS A 355 17.03 15.71 -8.27
N TYR A 356 17.04 16.54 -7.23
CA TYR A 356 16.97 18.00 -7.32
C TYR A 356 18.13 18.63 -6.55
N GLY A 357 18.95 19.41 -7.23
CA GLY A 357 20.01 20.21 -6.62
C GLY A 357 19.52 21.54 -6.07
N HIS A 358 20.44 22.45 -5.77
CA HIS A 358 20.11 23.78 -5.28
C HIS A 358 19.37 24.63 -6.35
N LEU A 359 18.71 25.70 -5.91
CA LEU A 359 17.83 26.54 -6.74
C LEU A 359 18.50 26.98 -8.04
N LEU A 360 19.72 27.55 -7.96
CA LEU A 360 20.44 28.00 -9.15
C LEU A 360 20.72 26.86 -10.15
N GLN A 361 21.05 25.65 -9.68
CA GLN A 361 21.27 24.46 -10.52
C GLN A 361 19.96 24.02 -11.19
N GLU A 362 18.84 24.01 -10.46
CA GLU A 362 17.55 23.59 -11.01
C GLU A 362 16.98 24.60 -12.02
N VAL A 363 17.23 25.90 -11.84
CA VAL A 363 16.90 26.89 -12.87
C VAL A 363 17.77 26.69 -14.11
N GLN A 364 19.07 26.42 -13.94
CA GLN A 364 19.97 26.11 -15.06
C GLN A 364 19.52 24.84 -15.81
N LYS A 365 19.09 23.79 -15.10
CA LYS A 365 18.54 22.56 -15.67
C LYS A 365 17.25 22.83 -16.45
N ALA A 366 16.37 23.67 -15.93
CA ALA A 366 15.15 24.12 -16.61
C ALA A 366 15.43 24.95 -17.87
N MET A 367 16.54 25.70 -17.90
CA MET A 367 16.99 26.42 -19.08
C MET A 367 17.40 25.45 -20.21
N GLN A 368 18.05 24.34 -19.88
CA GLN A 368 18.53 23.36 -20.87
C GLN A 368 17.43 22.52 -21.52
N THR A 369 16.16 22.67 -21.09
CA THR A 369 15.04 21.86 -21.58
C THR A 369 14.14 22.64 -22.57
N GLY A 370 14.30 22.37 -23.87
CA GLY A 370 13.39 22.82 -24.95
C GLY A 370 13.50 24.31 -25.34
N ARG A 371 12.43 24.88 -25.93
CA ARG A 371 12.35 26.28 -26.41
C ARG A 371 12.42 27.36 -25.31
N VAL A 372 12.42 26.96 -24.04
CA VAL A 372 12.50 27.84 -22.86
C VAL A 372 13.93 28.39 -22.65
N PHE A 373 14.92 27.78 -23.30
CA PHE A 373 16.35 28.12 -23.21
C PHE A 373 16.65 29.61 -23.44
N LEU A 374 16.04 30.25 -24.45
CA LEU A 374 16.31 31.67 -24.75
C LEU A 374 15.65 32.62 -23.75
N GLN A 375 14.59 32.20 -23.06
CA GLN A 375 13.78 33.09 -22.25
C GLN A 375 14.30 33.26 -20.82
N LEU A 376 15.08 32.30 -20.31
CA LEU A 376 15.61 32.34 -18.93
C LEU A 376 17.02 32.94 -18.82
N ARG A 377 17.67 33.29 -19.94
CA ARG A 377 19.06 33.78 -19.94
C ARG A 377 19.26 35.03 -19.07
N VAL A 378 18.37 36.01 -19.21
CA VAL A 378 18.47 37.27 -18.45
C VAL A 378 18.27 37.02 -16.95
N ALA A 379 17.32 36.16 -16.59
CA ALA A 379 17.10 35.75 -15.21
C ALA A 379 18.31 35.01 -14.63
N MET A 380 18.89 34.08 -15.39
CA MET A 380 20.11 33.36 -14.99
C MET A 380 21.28 34.31 -14.77
N ALA A 381 21.50 35.28 -15.67
CA ALA A 381 22.55 36.28 -15.52
C ALA A 381 22.33 37.15 -14.26
N MET A 382 21.08 37.58 -14.01
CA MET A 382 20.73 38.31 -12.79
C MET A 382 21.01 37.48 -11.53
N MET A 383 20.65 36.19 -11.53
CA MET A 383 20.80 35.33 -10.38
C MET A 383 22.26 34.96 -10.09
N ASP A 384 23.01 34.61 -11.13
CA ASP A 384 24.42 34.21 -11.00
C ASP A 384 25.31 35.39 -10.58
N GLN A 385 25.02 36.61 -11.04
CA GLN A 385 25.78 37.80 -10.64
C GLN A 385 25.29 38.43 -9.32
N GLY A 386 24.00 38.35 -9.02
CA GLY A 386 23.39 39.11 -7.94
C GLY A 386 23.16 38.34 -6.63
N CYS A 387 22.94 37.03 -6.69
CA CYS A 387 22.46 36.26 -5.53
C CYS A 387 22.89 34.78 -5.54
N ARG A 388 23.96 34.47 -6.27
CA ARG A 388 24.53 33.12 -6.39
C ARG A 388 24.73 32.46 -5.03
N GLU A 389 25.42 33.15 -4.13
CA GLU A 389 25.74 32.64 -2.79
C GLU A 389 24.47 32.22 -2.04
N ILE A 390 23.49 33.13 -1.91
CA ILE A 390 22.22 32.85 -1.22
C ILE A 390 21.49 31.65 -1.85
N LEU A 391 21.46 31.58 -3.19
CA LEU A 391 20.75 30.52 -3.93
C LEU A 391 21.45 29.16 -3.93
N THR A 392 22.72 29.09 -3.54
CA THR A 392 23.50 27.84 -3.47
C THR A 392 23.78 27.37 -2.04
N THR A 393 23.76 28.28 -1.04
CA THR A 393 24.16 27.96 0.34
C THR A 393 23.02 27.97 1.36
N ALA A 394 21.92 28.69 1.09
CA ALA A 394 20.86 28.91 2.07
C ALA A 394 19.47 28.54 1.55
N GLY A 395 18.51 28.42 2.46
CA GLY A 395 17.12 28.12 2.16
C GLY A 395 16.30 27.78 3.43
N PRO A 396 15.00 27.49 3.28
CA PRO A 396 14.30 27.35 2.02
C PRO A 396 13.84 28.70 1.43
N PHE A 397 13.89 28.83 0.10
CA PHE A 397 13.37 30.01 -0.61
C PHE A 397 12.30 29.66 -1.65
N THR A 398 11.51 30.67 -2.02
CA THR A 398 10.67 30.67 -3.21
C THR A 398 11.21 31.72 -4.17
N VAL A 399 11.65 31.30 -5.35
CA VAL A 399 12.25 32.21 -6.35
C VAL A 399 11.29 32.43 -7.51
N LEU A 400 10.99 33.69 -7.82
CA LEU A 400 10.23 34.08 -9.00
C LEU A 400 11.21 34.28 -10.16
N VAL A 401 11.29 33.32 -11.07
CA VAL A 401 12.26 33.31 -12.18
C VAL A 401 11.62 33.93 -13.43
N PRO A 402 12.06 35.13 -13.87
CA PRO A 402 11.51 35.76 -15.06
C PRO A 402 11.85 35.00 -16.34
N SER A 403 10.87 34.90 -17.22
CA SER A 403 11.00 34.38 -18.57
C SER A 403 10.80 35.51 -19.57
N ILE A 404 11.91 36.10 -20.00
CA ILE A 404 11.94 37.31 -20.82
C ILE A 404 12.26 36.95 -22.26
N PRO A 405 11.46 37.37 -23.26
CA PRO A 405 11.79 37.19 -24.66
C PRO A 405 13.12 37.83 -25.06
N PHE A 406 13.81 37.21 -26.02
CA PHE A 406 15.15 37.57 -26.50
C PHE A 406 15.28 39.01 -27.04
N SER A 407 14.18 39.71 -27.36
CA SER A 407 14.20 41.07 -27.91
C SER A 407 14.65 42.16 -26.91
N SER A 408 14.90 41.82 -25.64
CA SER A 408 15.34 42.76 -24.61
C SER A 408 16.87 42.90 -24.55
N SER A 409 17.41 43.96 -25.16
CA SER A 409 18.87 44.27 -25.21
C SER A 409 19.44 44.87 -23.89
N ARG A 410 18.74 44.71 -22.76
CA ARG A 410 19.18 45.33 -21.49
C ARG A 410 20.24 44.48 -20.82
N THR A 411 21.45 45.01 -20.72
CA THR A 411 22.52 44.47 -19.90
C THR A 411 22.40 44.99 -18.46
N MET A 412 22.82 44.21 -17.48
CA MET A 412 22.83 44.57 -16.06
C MET A 412 24.26 44.47 -15.55
N ASN A 413 24.66 45.39 -14.68
CA ASN A 413 25.88 45.26 -13.89
C ASN A 413 25.61 44.46 -12.61
N ALA A 414 26.67 44.08 -11.89
CA ALA A 414 26.55 43.25 -10.69
C ALA A 414 25.70 43.89 -9.57
N SER A 415 25.83 45.20 -9.36
CA SER A 415 25.07 45.93 -8.33
C SER A 415 23.57 45.94 -8.62
N LEU A 416 23.19 46.26 -9.86
CA LEU A 416 21.80 46.20 -10.30
C LEU A 416 21.28 44.77 -10.24
N ALA A 417 22.06 43.78 -10.67
CA ALA A 417 21.68 42.37 -10.58
C ALA A 417 21.40 41.92 -9.14
N GLN A 418 22.21 42.37 -8.17
CA GLN A 418 22.03 42.10 -6.75
C GLN A 418 20.72 42.71 -6.20
N GLN A 419 20.46 43.98 -6.53
CA GLN A 419 19.23 44.66 -6.12
C GLN A 419 17.99 44.00 -6.72
N LEU A 420 18.01 43.70 -8.02
CA LEU A 420 16.89 43.07 -8.71
C LEU A 420 16.69 41.63 -8.25
N CYS A 421 17.74 40.85 -8.02
CA CYS A 421 17.57 39.48 -7.58
C CYS A 421 16.86 39.38 -6.22
N ARG A 422 17.17 40.26 -5.25
CA ARG A 422 16.50 40.27 -3.95
C ARG A 422 14.99 40.51 -4.03
N GLN A 423 14.50 41.21 -5.06
CA GLN A 423 13.07 41.38 -5.31
C GLN A 423 12.38 40.08 -5.76
N HIS A 424 13.14 39.10 -6.24
CA HIS A 424 12.61 37.86 -6.80
C HIS A 424 12.77 36.66 -5.86
N ILE A 425 13.36 36.86 -4.68
CA ILE A 425 13.54 35.82 -3.66
C ILE A 425 12.57 36.09 -2.51
N ILE A 426 11.81 35.08 -2.11
CA ILE A 426 10.90 35.09 -0.96
C ILE A 426 11.40 34.03 0.04
N ALA A 427 11.38 34.36 1.33
CA ALA A 427 11.73 33.41 2.38
C ALA A 427 10.63 32.34 2.56
N GLY A 428 11.01 31.08 2.69
CA GLY A 428 10.11 29.94 2.86
C GLY A 428 9.71 29.23 1.56
N GLN A 429 9.09 28.05 1.68
CA GLN A 429 8.53 27.29 0.55
C GLN A 429 7.05 27.62 0.38
N HIS A 430 6.72 28.44 -0.61
CA HIS A 430 5.34 28.88 -0.89
C HIS A 430 4.72 28.09 -2.04
N ILE A 431 4.30 26.85 -1.76
CA ILE A 431 3.73 25.96 -2.78
C ILE A 431 2.33 26.43 -3.18
N LEU A 432 2.09 26.58 -4.48
CA LEU A 432 0.79 26.95 -5.05
C LEU A 432 -0.05 25.70 -5.31
N GLU A 433 -1.13 25.49 -4.56
CA GLU A 433 -1.99 24.32 -4.70
C GLU A 433 -3.20 24.65 -5.58
N ASP A 434 -3.60 23.71 -6.45
CA ASP A 434 -4.78 23.81 -7.34
C ASP A 434 -6.11 23.70 -6.57
N THR A 435 -6.15 24.13 -5.31
CA THR A 435 -7.40 24.37 -4.60
C THR A 435 -8.08 25.56 -5.27
N LYS A 436 -9.21 25.32 -5.95
CA LYS A 436 -10.06 26.34 -6.63
C LYS A 436 -10.57 27.46 -5.69
N SER A 437 -10.08 27.54 -4.45
CA SER A 437 -10.34 28.62 -3.52
C SER A 437 -9.69 29.91 -4.01
N GLN A 438 -10.46 31.00 -4.06
CA GLN A 438 -10.01 32.37 -4.35
C GLN A 438 -9.13 32.97 -3.22
N GLN A 439 -8.28 32.18 -2.59
CA GLN A 439 -7.43 32.68 -1.51
C GLN A 439 -6.31 33.54 -2.07
N THR A 440 -6.35 34.82 -1.72
CA THR A 440 -5.24 35.75 -1.91
C THR A 440 -4.16 35.49 -0.87
N ARG A 441 -2.91 35.39 -1.31
CA ARG A 441 -1.75 35.15 -0.45
C ARG A 441 -0.82 36.36 -0.48
N ARG A 442 -0.26 36.73 0.68
CA ARG A 442 0.71 37.82 0.80
C ARG A 442 2.08 37.26 1.10
N TRP A 443 3.08 37.64 0.32
CA TRP A 443 4.49 37.26 0.48
C TRP A 443 5.37 38.50 0.54
N TRP A 444 6.56 38.37 1.14
CA TRP A 444 7.55 39.43 1.24
C TRP A 444 8.84 39.00 0.56
N THR A 445 9.37 39.87 -0.29
CA THR A 445 10.64 39.64 -0.98
C THR A 445 11.81 39.95 -0.04
N LEU A 446 13.00 39.42 -0.33
CA LEU A 446 14.22 39.78 0.42
C LEU A 446 14.64 41.24 0.22
N ALA A 447 14.01 41.95 -0.72
CA ALA A 447 14.12 43.40 -0.87
C ALA A 447 13.11 44.18 -0.01
N GLY A 448 12.28 43.51 0.80
CA GLY A 448 11.30 44.12 1.71
C GLY A 448 9.95 44.47 1.06
N GLN A 449 9.74 44.15 -0.21
CA GLN A 449 8.51 44.48 -0.92
C GLN A 449 7.42 43.43 -0.68
N GLU A 450 6.19 43.89 -0.45
CA GLU A 450 5.01 43.03 -0.33
C GLU A 450 4.45 42.70 -1.72
N ILE A 451 4.25 41.41 -1.99
CA ILE A 451 3.57 40.91 -3.18
C ILE A 451 2.28 40.18 -2.79
N THR A 452 1.22 40.42 -3.56
CA THR A 452 -0.05 39.70 -3.42
C THR A 452 -0.21 38.74 -4.57
N VAL A 453 -0.38 37.45 -4.27
CA VAL A 453 -0.61 36.38 -5.22
C VAL A 453 -2.08 36.00 -5.21
N ALA A 454 -2.68 35.91 -6.39
CA ALA A 454 -4.08 35.58 -6.58
C ALA A 454 -4.24 34.45 -7.59
N PHE A 455 -5.26 33.61 -7.39
CA PHE A 455 -5.69 32.62 -8.37
C PHE A 455 -6.72 33.24 -9.32
N ASN A 456 -6.54 33.03 -10.62
CA ASN A 456 -7.46 33.45 -11.68
C ASN A 456 -7.75 32.27 -12.62
N GLN A 457 -9.01 32.10 -13.02
CA GLN A 457 -9.45 31.01 -13.90
C GLN A 457 -8.73 30.98 -15.26
N PHE A 458 -8.33 32.14 -15.80
CA PHE A 458 -7.71 32.23 -17.12
C PHE A 458 -6.19 32.07 -17.08
N THR A 459 -5.51 32.78 -16.17
CA THR A 459 -4.03 32.80 -16.09
C THR A 459 -3.45 31.90 -15.00
N LYS A 460 -4.31 31.11 -14.32
CA LYS A 460 -4.03 30.31 -13.12
C LYS A 460 -3.57 31.14 -11.93
N TYR A 461 -2.34 31.63 -11.93
CA TYR A 461 -1.80 32.43 -10.83
C TYR A 461 -1.18 33.71 -11.36
N SER A 462 -1.50 34.82 -10.71
CA SER A 462 -0.88 36.11 -10.94
C SER A 462 -0.42 36.72 -9.64
N TYR A 463 0.54 37.63 -9.72
CA TYR A 463 0.98 38.41 -8.57
C TYR A 463 1.18 39.87 -8.93
N LYS A 464 1.03 40.72 -7.93
CA LYS A 464 1.21 42.17 -8.00
C LYS A 464 2.05 42.65 -6.84
N TYR A 465 2.93 43.60 -7.10
CA TYR A 465 3.62 44.31 -6.04
C TYR A 465 2.70 45.40 -5.47
N LYS A 466 2.72 45.59 -4.16
CA LYS A 466 1.90 46.61 -3.48
C LYS A 466 2.26 48.03 -3.88
N ASP A 467 3.55 48.28 -4.14
CA ASP A 467 4.06 49.58 -4.59
C ASP A 467 3.83 49.84 -6.10
N GLN A 468 3.41 48.83 -6.87
CA GLN A 468 3.08 48.93 -8.30
C GLN A 468 1.83 48.12 -8.68
N PRO A 469 0.64 48.52 -8.19
CA PRO A 469 -0.59 47.73 -8.36
C PRO A 469 -1.09 47.65 -9.82
N GLN A 470 -0.61 48.56 -10.68
CA GLN A 470 -0.96 48.62 -12.11
C GLN A 470 -0.27 47.52 -12.93
N GLN A 471 0.88 47.01 -12.47
CA GLN A 471 1.60 45.96 -13.19
C GLN A 471 1.24 44.58 -12.64
N THR A 472 0.81 43.68 -13.53
CA THR A 472 0.46 42.30 -13.18
C THR A 472 1.45 41.33 -13.81
N PHE A 473 1.94 40.38 -13.02
CA PHE A 473 2.84 39.33 -13.46
C PHE A 473 2.11 37.98 -13.37
N ASN A 474 2.29 37.11 -14.36
CA ASN A 474 1.68 35.77 -14.34
C ASN A 474 2.71 34.69 -14.00
N ILE A 475 2.27 33.66 -13.29
CA ILE A 475 3.05 32.46 -12.96
C ILE A 475 2.55 31.33 -13.86
N TYR A 476 3.34 30.93 -14.85
CA TYR A 476 2.91 29.92 -15.83
C TYR A 476 3.51 28.53 -15.59
N LYS A 477 4.64 28.44 -14.87
CA LYS A 477 5.18 27.16 -14.36
C LYS A 477 5.39 27.24 -12.84
N PRO A 478 4.37 26.93 -12.03
CA PRO A 478 4.49 26.91 -10.59
C PRO A 478 5.21 25.65 -10.08
N ASN A 479 5.64 25.68 -8.81
CA ASN A 479 6.11 24.54 -8.02
C ASN A 479 7.26 23.71 -8.63
N ASN A 480 8.24 24.36 -9.27
CA ASN A 480 9.47 23.66 -9.63
C ASN A 480 10.30 23.45 -8.38
N VAL A 481 10.86 22.25 -8.24
CA VAL A 481 11.45 21.74 -7.00
C VAL A 481 12.94 22.01 -7.00
N ALA A 482 13.50 22.36 -5.84
CA ALA A 482 14.92 22.39 -5.56
C ALA A 482 15.21 21.87 -4.14
N ALA A 483 16.47 21.53 -3.87
CA ALA A 483 16.94 21.09 -2.56
C ALA A 483 16.70 22.13 -1.46
N ASN A 484 16.95 23.39 -1.77
CA ASN A 484 16.84 24.53 -0.86
C ASN A 484 15.63 25.42 -1.15
N GLY A 485 14.57 24.88 -1.76
CA GLY A 485 13.36 25.66 -1.99
C GLY A 485 12.53 25.24 -3.19
N ILE A 486 11.84 26.21 -3.76
CA ILE A 486 11.06 26.08 -4.98
C ILE A 486 11.27 27.30 -5.87
N PHE A 487 10.97 27.16 -7.15
CA PHE A 487 10.87 28.30 -8.04
C PHE A 487 9.62 28.28 -8.92
N HIS A 488 9.18 29.47 -9.27
CA HIS A 488 8.04 29.73 -10.12
C HIS A 488 8.53 30.48 -11.34
N VAL A 489 8.21 30.01 -12.54
CA VAL A 489 8.57 30.74 -13.75
C VAL A 489 7.48 31.76 -14.07
N VAL A 490 7.90 33.02 -14.25
CA VAL A 490 7.02 34.19 -14.33
C VAL A 490 7.22 34.97 -15.62
N THR A 491 6.24 35.78 -16.03
CA THR A 491 6.21 36.39 -17.38
C THR A 491 7.20 37.52 -17.63
N ALA A 492 7.67 38.23 -16.61
CA ALA A 492 8.50 39.43 -16.80
C ALA A 492 9.41 39.70 -15.60
N LEU A 493 10.49 40.43 -15.86
CA LEU A 493 11.40 40.97 -14.86
C LEU A 493 10.96 42.39 -14.49
N ARG A 494 10.89 42.69 -13.19
CA ARG A 494 10.80 44.05 -12.70
C ARG A 494 12.18 44.70 -12.80
N TRP A 495 12.36 45.65 -13.71
CA TRP A 495 13.65 46.32 -13.94
C TRP A 495 13.93 47.48 -12.98
N GLN A 496 12.91 47.94 -12.25
CA GLN A 496 13.03 49.06 -11.32
C GLN A 496 13.53 48.55 -9.97
N PRO A 497 14.69 49.03 -9.48
CA PRO A 497 15.18 48.67 -8.15
C PRO A 497 14.19 49.11 -7.07
N PRO A 498 14.24 48.50 -5.86
CA PRO A 498 13.29 48.79 -4.81
C PRO A 498 13.43 50.24 -4.38
N SER A 499 12.32 50.98 -4.29
CA SER A 499 12.26 52.28 -3.63
C SER A 499 12.28 52.07 -2.12
N GLY A 500 13.45 51.72 -1.57
CA GLY A 500 13.64 51.43 -0.14
C GLY A 500 15.12 51.20 0.20
N ILE A 501 15.55 51.84 1.29
CA ILE A 501 16.92 51.95 1.88
C ILE A 501 17.97 51.10 1.15
N SER A 502 18.77 51.76 0.32
CA SER A 502 19.99 51.17 -0.24
C SER A 502 20.87 50.71 0.93
N GLY A 503 20.98 49.39 1.13
CA GLY A 503 21.90 48.83 2.12
C GLY A 503 23.32 49.22 1.73
N ASP A 504 23.95 50.05 2.54
CA ASP A 504 25.37 50.38 2.40
C ASP A 504 26.15 49.37 3.24
N PRO A 505 26.97 48.48 2.63
CA PRO A 505 27.76 47.49 3.36
C PRO A 505 28.79 48.12 4.30
N LYS A 506 29.00 49.44 4.24
CA LYS A 506 29.86 50.18 5.17
C LYS A 506 29.13 50.66 6.43
N LYS A 507 27.79 50.62 6.46
CA LYS A 507 27.00 51.06 7.61
C LYS A 507 26.82 49.94 8.63
N THR A 508 27.00 50.27 9.91
CA THR A 508 26.66 49.39 11.04
C THR A 508 25.14 49.33 11.26
N ILE A 509 24.66 48.41 12.11
CA ILE A 509 23.23 48.32 12.44
C ILE A 509 22.75 49.61 13.09
N SER A 510 23.53 50.16 14.01
CA SER A 510 23.26 51.45 14.66
C SER A 510 23.07 52.58 13.64
N GLN A 511 23.99 52.72 12.69
CA GLN A 511 23.93 53.74 11.64
C GLN A 511 22.74 53.54 10.69
N ILE A 512 22.33 52.29 10.44
CA ILE A 512 21.14 52.00 9.65
C ILE A 512 19.88 52.45 10.40
N LEU A 513 19.78 52.15 11.69
CA LEU A 513 18.63 52.55 12.51
C LEU A 513 18.52 54.09 12.63
N ALA A 514 19.65 54.77 12.87
CA ALA A 514 19.70 56.24 12.97
C ALA A 514 19.38 56.94 11.65
N SER A 515 19.79 56.37 10.51
CA SER A 515 19.53 56.97 9.18
C SER A 515 18.18 56.59 8.56
N THR A 516 17.33 55.87 9.28
CA THR A 516 16.04 55.38 8.78
C THR A 516 14.87 55.95 9.59
N GLU A 517 14.09 56.85 8.97
CA GLU A 517 12.96 57.52 9.62
C GLU A 517 11.91 56.56 10.23
N ALA A 518 11.69 55.41 9.57
CA ALA A 518 10.76 54.37 10.01
C ALA A 518 11.12 53.70 11.34
N PHE A 519 12.36 53.88 11.81
CA PHE A 519 12.86 53.33 13.08
C PHE A 519 13.22 54.41 14.10
N SER A 520 12.93 55.68 13.81
CA SER A 520 13.29 56.80 14.70
C SER A 520 12.82 56.63 16.14
N ARG A 521 11.62 56.06 16.37
CA ARG A 521 11.14 55.78 17.74
C ARG A 521 11.96 54.70 18.42
N PHE A 522 12.31 53.64 17.70
CA PHE A 522 13.13 52.56 18.25
C PHE A 522 14.58 53.02 18.48
N GLU A 523 15.10 53.87 17.63
CA GLU A 523 16.43 54.45 17.79
C GLU A 523 16.53 55.32 19.04
N THR A 524 15.56 56.19 19.31
CA THR A 524 15.49 56.95 20.58
C THR A 524 15.46 56.03 21.80
N ILE A 525 14.78 54.88 21.69
CA ILE A 525 14.74 53.87 22.75
C ILE A 525 16.12 53.23 22.96
N LEU A 526 16.83 52.92 21.87
CA LEU A 526 18.18 52.35 21.94
C LEU A 526 19.17 53.35 22.55
N GLU A 527 19.12 54.61 22.14
CA GLU A 527 19.95 55.69 22.70
C GLU A 527 19.81 55.77 24.23
N ASN A 528 18.57 55.78 24.73
CA ASN A 528 18.28 55.80 26.16
C ASN A 528 18.79 54.56 26.91
N CYS A 529 18.91 53.43 26.22
CA CYS A 529 19.41 52.17 26.78
C CYS A 529 20.94 51.99 26.62
N GLY A 530 21.66 52.93 25.99
CA GLY A 530 23.12 52.82 25.77
C GLY A 530 23.54 51.72 24.78
N LEU A 531 22.60 51.16 24.02
CA LEU A 531 22.83 50.06 23.07
C LEU A 531 23.48 50.43 21.71
N PRO A 532 23.51 51.68 21.23
CA PRO A 532 24.13 52.02 19.94
C PRO A 532 25.58 51.52 19.82
N SER A 533 26.37 51.65 20.89
CA SER A 533 27.77 51.20 20.95
C SER A 533 27.94 49.70 20.71
N ILE A 534 26.99 48.88 21.15
CA ILE A 534 26.99 47.42 20.94
C ILE A 534 26.63 47.11 19.48
N LEU A 535 25.68 47.85 18.91
CA LEU A 535 25.23 47.68 17.52
C LEU A 535 26.20 48.24 16.48
N ASP A 536 27.14 49.08 16.90
CA ASP A 536 28.30 49.52 16.12
C ASP A 536 29.48 48.54 16.18
N GLY A 537 29.46 47.59 17.11
CA GLY A 537 30.53 46.60 17.30
C GLY A 537 30.58 45.50 16.24
N PRO A 538 31.64 44.69 16.25
CA PRO A 538 31.75 43.54 15.35
C PRO A 538 30.64 42.52 15.63
N GLY A 539 29.90 42.17 14.57
CA GLY A 539 28.81 41.19 14.62
C GLY A 539 29.28 39.73 14.59
N PRO A 540 28.38 38.76 14.29
CA PRO A 540 27.06 38.97 13.66
C PRO A 540 25.92 39.21 14.67
N PHE A 541 25.15 40.27 14.43
CA PHE A 541 23.88 40.53 15.14
C PHE A 541 22.71 40.48 14.14
N THR A 542 21.55 40.02 14.60
CA THR A 542 20.27 40.19 13.89
C THR A 542 19.34 40.95 14.80
N VAL A 543 18.93 42.15 14.39
CA VAL A 543 18.05 43.02 15.18
C VAL A 543 16.66 43.05 14.53
N PHE A 544 15.66 42.60 15.28
CA PHE A 544 14.26 42.76 14.90
C PHE A 544 13.79 44.15 15.33
N ALA A 545 14.08 45.16 14.50
CA ALA A 545 13.73 46.54 14.77
C ALA A 545 12.20 46.76 14.63
N PRO A 546 11.48 47.13 15.70
CA PRO A 546 10.07 47.49 15.61
C PRO A 546 9.91 48.78 14.79
N SER A 547 8.84 48.86 14.00
CA SER A 547 8.49 50.11 13.32
C SER A 547 7.94 51.13 14.31
N ASN A 548 7.90 52.41 13.90
CA ASN A 548 7.28 53.46 14.69
C ASN A 548 5.85 53.13 15.10
N GLU A 549 5.05 52.52 14.20
CA GLU A 549 3.67 52.11 14.51
C GLU A 549 3.62 51.00 15.57
N ALA A 550 4.57 50.06 15.53
CA ALA A 550 4.66 49.00 16.53
C ALA A 550 5.01 49.58 17.92
N VAL A 551 5.95 50.52 17.98
CA VAL A 551 6.28 51.24 19.23
C VAL A 551 5.08 52.06 19.72
N ASP A 552 4.40 52.76 18.82
CA ASP A 552 3.25 53.60 19.17
C ASP A 552 2.05 52.79 19.67
N SER A 553 1.88 51.55 19.20
CA SER A 553 0.84 50.62 19.69
C SER A 553 0.99 50.25 21.17
N LEU A 554 2.17 50.46 21.76
CA LEU A 554 2.48 50.17 23.16
C LEU A 554 2.35 51.39 24.07
N ARG A 555 1.86 52.53 23.55
CA ARG A 555 1.63 53.78 24.32
C ARG A 555 0.44 53.73 25.28
N ASP A 556 -0.22 52.58 25.43
CA ASP A 556 -1.32 52.33 26.37
C ASP A 556 -0.88 52.23 27.86
N GLY A 557 0.34 52.67 28.17
CA GLY A 557 0.97 52.54 29.49
C GLY A 557 2.02 51.43 29.58
N ARG A 558 2.04 50.48 28.63
CA ARG A 558 3.06 49.42 28.58
C ARG A 558 4.47 49.95 28.31
N LEU A 559 4.59 50.97 27.47
CA LEU A 559 5.87 51.62 27.21
C LEU A 559 6.50 52.18 28.50
N ILE A 560 5.69 52.79 29.36
CA ILE A 560 6.14 53.38 30.63
C ILE A 560 6.67 52.27 31.55
N TYR A 561 5.95 51.15 31.66
CA TYR A 561 6.39 49.99 32.44
C TYR A 561 7.75 49.43 31.95
N LEU A 562 7.97 49.38 30.63
CA LEU A 562 9.23 48.91 30.06
C LEU A 562 10.41 49.84 30.36
N PHE A 563 10.18 51.17 30.49
CA PHE A 563 11.25 52.13 30.76
C PHE A 563 11.52 52.40 32.24
N THR A 564 10.54 52.22 33.12
CA THR A 564 10.70 52.51 34.56
C THR A 564 11.37 51.38 35.35
N THR A 565 11.39 50.16 34.82
CA THR A 565 11.99 48.99 35.49
C THR A 565 13.53 48.95 35.42
N VAL A 566 14.17 49.76 34.56
CA VAL A 566 15.63 49.75 34.36
C VAL A 566 16.39 50.67 35.34
N SER A 567 15.70 51.55 36.08
CA SER A 567 16.35 52.52 36.98
C SER A 567 16.74 51.99 38.38
N SER A 568 16.71 50.68 38.63
CA SER A 568 16.96 50.12 39.97
C SER A 568 18.05 49.05 40.06
N VAL A 569 19.03 49.06 39.16
CA VAL A 569 20.24 48.23 39.33
C VAL A 569 21.48 49.12 39.36
N GLY A 570 21.58 49.90 40.45
CA GLY A 570 22.87 50.32 40.99
C GLY A 570 23.38 49.23 41.94
N GLU A 571 24.64 48.85 41.76
CA GLU A 571 25.54 48.15 42.69
C GLU A 571 24.91 47.40 43.89
N GLY A 572 25.05 46.07 43.90
CA GLY A 572 24.95 45.28 45.13
C GLY A 572 24.11 44.02 45.02
N ALA A 573 24.70 42.89 45.40
CA ALA A 573 24.03 41.60 45.51
C ALA A 573 22.83 41.62 46.50
N VAL A 574 21.84 40.74 46.25
CA VAL A 574 21.16 39.81 47.20
C VAL A 574 19.69 39.53 46.76
N GLY A 575 19.37 38.26 46.52
CA GLY A 575 18.18 37.57 47.03
C GLY A 575 16.77 37.85 46.47
N MET A 576 16.25 36.85 45.75
CA MET A 576 14.88 36.26 45.79
C MET A 576 13.61 37.14 45.75
N GLY A 577 12.66 36.74 44.88
CA GLY A 577 11.23 36.88 45.14
C GLY A 577 10.35 37.05 43.90
N VAL A 578 9.75 35.95 43.42
CA VAL A 578 8.74 35.93 42.34
C VAL A 578 7.37 36.35 42.90
N PRO A 579 6.63 37.29 42.28
CA PRO A 579 5.19 37.43 42.50
C PRO A 579 4.39 36.81 41.34
N GLY A 580 3.41 35.99 41.69
CA GLY A 580 2.46 35.34 40.77
C GLY A 580 1.39 36.28 40.18
N PRO A 581 0.55 35.78 39.26
CA PRO A 581 -0.30 36.62 38.41
C PRO A 581 -1.58 37.11 39.12
N PRO A 582 -2.15 38.24 38.68
CA PRO A 582 -3.36 38.82 39.26
C PRO A 582 -4.62 38.07 38.80
N ARG A 583 -5.66 38.10 39.65
CA ARG A 583 -7.01 37.57 39.38
C ARG A 583 -7.79 38.42 38.38
#